data_AF-A0A014LGJ3-F1
#
_entry.id   AF-A0A014LGJ3-F1
#
_cell.length_a   1.000
_cell.length_b   1.000
_cell.length_c   1.000
_cell.angle_alpha   90.00
_cell.angle_beta   90.00
_cell.angle_gamma   90.00
#
_symmetry.space_group_name_H-M   'P 1'
#
loop_
_entity.id
_entity.type
_entity.pdbx_description
1 polymer ?
#
loop_
_entity_poly.entity_id
_entity_poly.type
_entity_poly.pdbx_seq_one_letter_code
_entity_poly.pdbx_strand_id
1 'polypeptide(L)'
;MHSPGRTPTRLRTLLTAIATGLIATGGLMAAGMTGRDAPAATAVPISVEDTDGLREALAGARPGDTIRLADGRYHGGFEITASGTSGSRITLTGSSKAVLTASGGYGLRLNGASYWTVRGITVRGGEEGIRIDGARGVTVDSVSVTVRRHGHA
;
A
#
# COMPACT_ATOMS: atom_id res chain seq x y z
N MET A 1 26.93 31.09 26.25
CA MET A 1 26.39 30.92 24.89
C MET A 1 25.70 29.56 24.82
N HIS A 2 24.43 29.58 24.44
CA HIS A 2 23.61 28.49 23.89
C HIS A 2 23.33 27.20 24.71
N SER A 3 22.21 27.27 25.42
CA SER A 3 21.07 26.33 25.52
C SER A 3 21.25 24.82 25.29
N PRO A 4 20.77 23.98 26.24
CA PRO A 4 20.25 22.64 25.96
C PRO A 4 18.77 22.71 25.52
N GLY A 5 18.42 22.13 24.36
CA GLY A 5 17.03 21.91 23.92
C GLY A 5 16.70 20.41 24.02
N ARG A 6 16.11 19.93 25.11
CA ARG A 6 14.66 19.81 25.38
C ARG A 6 13.89 18.99 24.34
N THR A 7 13.74 17.71 24.65
CA THR A 7 12.59 16.88 24.29
C THR A 7 11.29 17.53 24.75
N PRO A 8 10.26 17.62 23.88
CA PRO A 8 8.90 17.77 24.33
C PRO A 8 8.10 16.50 24.05
N THR A 9 7.95 15.67 25.08
CA THR A 9 6.78 14.78 25.24
C THR A 9 5.57 15.67 25.48
N ARG A 10 4.67 15.79 24.50
CA ARG A 10 3.40 16.52 24.64
C ARG A 10 2.25 15.63 24.18
N LEU A 11 1.83 14.79 25.13
CA LEU A 11 0.44 14.53 25.54
C LEU A 11 -0.64 15.17 24.62
N ARG A 12 -1.25 14.37 23.75
CA ARG A 12 -2.48 14.78 23.04
C ARG A 12 -3.66 14.44 23.93
N THR A 13 -4.06 15.43 24.71
CA THR A 13 -5.29 15.50 25.50
C THR A 13 -6.50 15.19 24.60
N LEU A 14 -7.16 14.07 24.89
CA LEU A 14 -8.50 13.76 24.39
C LEU A 14 -9.48 14.69 25.09
N LEU A 15 -10.04 15.64 24.34
CA LEU A 15 -11.14 16.49 24.80
C LEU A 15 -12.45 15.70 24.71
N THR A 16 -12.96 15.37 25.89
CA THR A 16 -14.31 14.92 26.17
C THR A 16 -15.31 15.98 25.73
N ALA A 17 -16.24 15.64 24.85
CA ALA A 17 -17.48 16.38 24.66
C ALA A 17 -18.64 15.45 25.05
N ILE A 18 -19.31 15.78 26.16
CA ILE A 18 -20.53 15.16 26.64
C ILE A 18 -21.59 16.26 26.67
N ALA A 19 -22.73 16.05 26.01
CA ALA A 19 -24.02 16.60 26.42
C ALA A 19 -25.16 15.98 25.59
N THR A 20 -26.00 15.19 26.29
CA THR A 20 -27.49 15.16 26.25
C THR A 20 -28.20 15.37 24.91
N GLY A 21 -29.14 14.56 24.44
CA GLY A 21 -30.00 13.55 25.07
C GLY A 21 -31.38 13.66 24.41
N LEU A 22 -31.93 12.56 23.90
CA LEU A 22 -33.37 12.44 23.66
C LEU A 22 -33.77 10.97 23.81
N ILE A 23 -34.63 10.72 24.79
CA ILE A 23 -35.29 9.44 25.02
C ILE A 23 -36.41 9.34 23.99
N ALA A 24 -36.31 8.38 23.07
CA ALA A 24 -37.43 7.94 22.24
C ALA A 24 -37.60 6.43 22.43
N THR A 25 -38.62 6.06 23.19
CA THR A 25 -39.14 4.71 23.32
C THR A 25 -39.76 4.30 21.99
N GLY A 26 -39.25 3.25 21.34
CA GLY A 26 -39.88 2.76 20.11
C GLY A 26 -39.19 1.55 19.47
N GLY A 27 -39.75 0.36 19.71
CA GLY A 27 -39.80 -0.74 18.73
C GLY A 27 -38.55 -1.59 18.53
N LEU A 28 -38.52 -2.76 19.16
CA LEU A 28 -37.75 -3.91 18.67
C LEU A 28 -38.29 -4.31 17.29
N MET A 29 -37.52 -4.08 16.23
CA MET A 29 -37.75 -4.68 14.91
C MET A 29 -36.46 -5.37 14.47
N ALA A 30 -36.41 -6.69 14.65
CA ALA A 30 -35.46 -7.56 13.98
C ALA A 30 -35.94 -7.78 12.54
N ALA A 31 -35.27 -7.20 11.55
CA ALA A 31 -35.41 -7.60 10.16
C ALA A 31 -34.20 -7.16 9.32
N GLY A 32 -33.44 -8.13 8.84
CA GLY A 32 -32.66 -8.04 7.60
C GLY A 32 -31.44 -7.13 7.63
N MET A 33 -30.30 -7.67 8.07
CA MET A 33 -29.00 -7.21 7.59
C MET A 33 -28.84 -7.67 6.13
N THR A 34 -29.62 -7.08 5.22
CA THR A 34 -29.21 -7.04 3.83
C THR A 34 -28.02 -6.09 3.81
N GLY A 35 -26.82 -6.66 3.93
CA GLY A 35 -25.62 -5.98 3.49
C GLY A 35 -25.94 -5.48 2.09
N ARG A 36 -26.19 -4.17 1.97
CA ARG A 36 -26.08 -3.54 0.67
C ARG A 36 -24.63 -3.76 0.33
N ASP A 37 -24.38 -4.70 -0.57
CA ASP A 37 -23.19 -4.71 -1.39
C ASP A 37 -23.19 -3.33 -2.03
N ALA A 38 -22.58 -2.37 -1.32
CA ALA A 38 -22.43 -1.03 -1.81
C ALA A 38 -21.67 -1.22 -3.11
N PRO A 39 -22.21 -0.77 -4.26
CA PRO A 39 -21.52 -0.95 -5.52
C PRO A 39 -20.11 -0.45 -5.28
N ALA A 40 -19.13 -1.35 -5.44
CA ALA A 40 -17.73 -1.03 -5.19
C ALA A 40 -17.47 0.27 -5.93
N ALA A 41 -17.34 1.36 -5.18
CA ALA A 41 -17.12 2.67 -5.76
C ALA A 41 -15.90 2.46 -6.65
N THR A 42 -16.06 2.68 -7.96
CA THR A 42 -14.99 2.51 -8.93
C THR A 42 -13.97 3.59 -8.63
N ALA A 43 -13.11 3.33 -7.65
CA ALA A 43 -12.08 4.24 -7.22
C ALA A 43 -11.22 4.53 -8.45
N VAL A 44 -11.10 5.81 -8.78
CA VAL A 44 -10.27 6.24 -9.90
C VAL A 44 -8.85 5.77 -9.60
N PRO A 45 -8.20 5.02 -10.53
CA PRO A 45 -6.87 4.52 -10.27
C PRO A 45 -5.87 5.68 -10.16
N ILE A 46 -5.00 5.61 -9.16
CA ILE A 46 -3.87 6.51 -8.97
C ILE A 46 -2.90 6.24 -10.11
N SER A 47 -2.85 7.14 -11.09
CA SER A 47 -1.97 7.00 -12.26
C SER A 47 -0.58 7.51 -11.91
N VAL A 48 0.44 6.70 -12.18
CA VAL A 48 1.83 6.96 -11.81
C VAL A 48 2.72 6.81 -13.04
N GLU A 49 3.44 7.88 -13.39
CA GLU A 49 4.22 7.96 -14.63
C GLU A 49 5.74 8.00 -14.39
N ASP A 50 6.16 8.27 -13.16
CA ASP A 50 7.56 8.40 -12.78
C ASP A 50 7.89 7.76 -11.42
N THR A 51 9.19 7.77 -11.08
CA THR A 51 9.73 7.11 -9.89
C THR A 51 9.28 7.77 -8.59
N ASP A 52 9.21 9.09 -8.55
CA ASP A 52 8.84 9.81 -7.34
C ASP A 52 7.35 9.69 -7.08
N GLY A 53 6.53 9.76 -8.13
CA GLY A 53 5.10 9.43 -8.06
C GLY A 53 4.84 8.01 -7.55
N LEU A 54 5.67 7.02 -7.91
CA LEU A 54 5.55 5.67 -7.37
C LEU A 54 5.86 5.64 -5.87
N ARG A 55 6.89 6.33 -5.40
CA ARG A 55 7.22 6.38 -3.97
C ARG A 55 6.10 7.02 -3.16
N GLU A 56 5.58 8.14 -3.63
CA GLU A 56 4.47 8.85 -2.99
C GLU A 56 3.20 8.00 -2.97
N ALA A 57 2.86 7.36 -4.09
CA ALA A 57 1.69 6.49 -4.18
C ALA A 57 1.79 5.28 -3.23
N LEU A 58 2.96 4.63 -3.12
CA LEU A 58 3.17 3.51 -2.21
C LEU A 58 3.12 3.95 -0.74
N ALA A 59 3.68 5.12 -0.40
CA ALA A 59 3.64 5.66 0.95
C ALA A 59 2.24 6.13 1.38
N GLY A 60 1.46 6.64 0.44
CA GLY A 60 0.09 7.14 0.66
C GLY A 60 -1.00 6.08 0.50
N ALA A 61 -0.66 4.85 0.13
CA ALA A 61 -1.62 3.81 -0.24
C ALA A 61 -2.58 3.43 0.91
N ARG A 62 -3.86 3.31 0.58
CA ARG A 62 -4.95 2.95 1.49
C ARG A 62 -5.68 1.69 1.01
N PRO A 63 -6.34 0.95 1.92
CA PRO A 63 -7.15 -0.21 1.54
C PRO A 63 -8.15 0.12 0.42
N GLY A 64 -8.11 -0.65 -0.67
CA GLY A 64 -8.94 -0.46 -1.85
C GLY A 64 -8.29 0.37 -2.98
N ASP A 65 -7.15 1.01 -2.73
CA ASP A 65 -6.47 1.79 -3.77
C ASP A 65 -5.96 0.90 -4.91
N THR A 66 -6.02 1.45 -6.12
CA THR A 66 -5.36 0.89 -7.30
C THR A 66 -4.32 1.88 -7.80
N ILE A 67 -3.06 1.52 -7.67
CA ILE A 67 -1.91 2.23 -8.21
C ILE A 67 -1.61 1.65 -9.58
N ARG A 68 -1.78 2.46 -10.63
CA ARG A 68 -1.55 2.06 -12.01
C ARG A 68 -0.30 2.73 -12.57
N LEU A 69 0.71 1.92 -12.84
CA LEU A 69 1.94 2.33 -13.49
C LEU A 69 1.73 2.47 -15.00
N ALA A 70 2.17 3.61 -15.54
CA ALA A 70 2.39 3.76 -16.96
C ALA A 70 3.58 2.91 -17.42
N ASP A 71 3.68 2.71 -18.73
CA ASP A 71 4.86 2.09 -19.33
C ASP A 71 6.07 3.00 -19.12
N GLY A 72 7.14 2.47 -18.54
CA GLY A 72 8.25 3.30 -18.11
C GLY A 72 9.27 2.55 -17.26
N ARG A 73 10.33 3.25 -16.87
CA ARG A 73 11.34 2.72 -15.94
C ARG A 73 11.29 3.48 -14.63
N TYR A 74 11.17 2.72 -13.55
CA TYR A 74 11.10 3.21 -12.18
C TYR A 74 12.38 2.79 -11.47
N HIS A 75 13.22 3.75 -11.08
CA HIS A 75 14.57 3.47 -10.59
C HIS A 75 14.68 3.48 -9.06
N GLY A 76 15.18 2.39 -8.49
CA GLY A 76 15.41 2.25 -7.05
C GLY A 76 14.85 0.96 -6.48
N GLY A 77 15.06 0.77 -5.17
CA GLY A 77 14.33 -0.23 -4.40
C GLY A 77 13.03 0.36 -3.87
N PHE A 78 11.93 -0.37 -4.00
CA PHE A 78 10.61 0.08 -3.54
C PHE A 78 10.19 -0.74 -2.33
N GLU A 79 9.93 -0.06 -1.22
CA GLU A 79 9.41 -0.70 -0.01
C GLU A 79 7.94 -0.33 0.20
N ILE A 80 7.13 -1.34 0.49
CA ILE A 80 5.71 -1.23 0.80
C ILE A 80 5.52 -1.66 2.26
N THR A 81 4.95 -0.77 3.07
CA THR A 81 4.64 -1.03 4.49
C THR A 81 3.15 -0.91 4.79
N ALA A 82 2.38 -0.19 3.97
CA ALA A 82 0.93 -0.08 4.10
C ALA A 82 0.26 -1.45 3.90
N SER A 83 -0.85 -1.70 4.58
CA SER A 83 -1.64 -2.93 4.43
C SER A 83 -3.05 -2.63 3.93
N GLY A 84 -3.55 -3.47 3.03
CA GLY A 84 -4.97 -3.54 2.72
C GLY A 84 -5.73 -4.37 3.77
N THR A 85 -6.95 -4.76 3.41
CA THR A 85 -7.76 -5.71 4.17
C THR A 85 -8.24 -6.85 3.27
N SER A 86 -8.80 -7.92 3.85
CA SER A 86 -9.35 -9.03 3.07
C SER A 86 -10.47 -8.62 2.11
N GLY A 87 -11.26 -7.59 2.47
CA GLY A 87 -12.33 -7.04 1.62
C GLY A 87 -11.92 -5.83 0.77
N SER A 88 -10.75 -5.24 1.01
CA SER A 88 -10.28 -4.05 0.29
C SER A 88 -8.76 -4.11 0.11
N ARG A 89 -8.36 -4.93 -0.86
CA ARG A 89 -6.95 -5.13 -1.20
C ARG A 89 -6.38 -3.89 -1.87
N ILE A 90 -5.09 -3.64 -1.66
CA ILE A 90 -4.37 -2.60 -2.40
C ILE A 90 -3.75 -3.23 -3.64
N THR A 91 -3.93 -2.61 -4.79
CA THR A 91 -3.46 -3.15 -6.08
C THR A 91 -2.36 -2.28 -6.66
N LEU A 92 -1.19 -2.85 -6.92
CA LEU A 92 -0.16 -2.28 -7.79
C LEU A 92 -0.25 -2.98 -9.15
N THR A 93 -0.55 -2.24 -10.21
CA THR A 93 -0.73 -2.81 -11.54
C THR A 93 -0.07 -1.97 -12.64
N GLY A 94 0.26 -2.60 -13.75
CA GLY A 94 0.80 -1.96 -14.95
C GLY A 94 0.85 -2.98 -16.09
N SER A 95 1.57 -2.64 -17.15
CA SER A 95 1.93 -3.59 -18.21
C SER A 95 3.32 -4.19 -17.96
N SER A 96 3.71 -5.19 -18.75
CA SER A 96 5.06 -5.75 -18.70
C SER A 96 6.16 -4.73 -19.05
N LYS A 97 5.78 -3.57 -19.61
CA LYS A 97 6.67 -2.43 -19.89
C LYS A 97 6.77 -1.43 -18.74
N ALA A 98 6.00 -1.58 -17.66
CA ALA A 98 6.24 -0.88 -16.40
C ALA A 98 7.35 -1.62 -15.62
N VAL A 99 8.57 -1.10 -15.68
CA VAL A 99 9.77 -1.80 -15.21
C VAL A 99 10.37 -1.14 -13.96
N LEU A 100 10.27 -1.82 -12.83
CA LEU A 100 10.98 -1.48 -11.60
C LEU A 100 12.44 -1.96 -11.75
N THR A 101 13.39 -1.04 -11.65
CA THR A 101 14.82 -1.31 -11.86
C THR A 101 15.63 -0.99 -10.61
N ALA A 102 16.16 -2.02 -9.96
CA ALA A 102 17.03 -1.87 -8.79
C ALA A 102 18.50 -2.11 -9.16
N SER A 103 19.41 -1.31 -8.59
CA SER A 103 20.87 -1.47 -8.78
C SER A 103 21.51 -2.46 -7.80
N GLY A 104 20.88 -2.70 -6.66
CA GLY A 104 21.26 -3.63 -5.59
C GLY A 104 20.10 -3.83 -4.62
N GLY A 105 20.24 -4.68 -3.60
CA GLY A 105 19.16 -4.97 -2.66
C GLY A 105 17.92 -5.57 -3.35
N TYR A 106 16.73 -5.07 -3.04
CA TYR A 106 15.46 -5.56 -3.57
C TYR A 106 14.88 -4.66 -4.68
N GLY A 107 14.23 -5.27 -5.67
CA GLY A 107 13.38 -4.56 -6.63
C GLY A 107 12.08 -4.06 -6.01
N LEU A 108 11.39 -4.95 -5.30
CA LEU A 108 10.17 -4.63 -4.55
C LEU A 108 10.17 -5.40 -3.22
N ARG A 109 9.93 -4.72 -2.11
CA ARG A 109 9.83 -5.34 -0.79
C ARG A 109 8.50 -5.03 -0.15
N LEU A 110 7.75 -6.05 0.25
CA LEU A 110 6.55 -5.94 1.07
C LEU A 110 6.94 -6.28 2.51
N ASN A 111 6.98 -5.26 3.37
CA ASN A 111 7.44 -5.34 4.76
C ASN A 111 6.25 -5.18 5.71
N GLY A 112 5.69 -6.30 6.17
CA GLY A 112 4.44 -6.34 6.94
C GLY A 112 3.18 -5.99 6.12
N ALA A 113 3.34 -5.67 4.84
CA ALA A 113 2.31 -5.17 3.95
C ALA A 113 1.35 -6.27 3.47
N SER A 114 0.28 -6.48 4.23
CA SER A 114 -0.72 -7.53 3.97
C SER A 114 -1.78 -7.10 2.96
N TYR A 115 -2.42 -8.07 2.30
CA TYR A 115 -3.55 -7.88 1.38
C TYR A 115 -3.23 -7.00 0.16
N TRP A 116 -2.03 -7.18 -0.41
CA TRP A 116 -1.64 -6.57 -1.68
C TRP A 116 -1.91 -7.49 -2.87
N THR A 117 -2.19 -6.90 -4.02
CA THR A 117 -2.14 -7.55 -5.33
C THR A 117 -1.13 -6.82 -6.19
N VAL A 118 -0.05 -7.50 -6.57
CA VAL A 118 0.95 -6.98 -7.51
C VAL A 118 0.75 -7.69 -8.84
N ARG A 119 0.43 -6.95 -9.91
CA ARG A 119 0.03 -7.56 -11.18
C ARG A 119 0.59 -6.91 -12.43
N GLY A 120 1.13 -7.74 -13.33
CA GLY A 120 1.39 -7.37 -14.72
C GLY A 120 2.69 -6.58 -14.95
N ILE A 121 3.43 -6.24 -13.90
CA ILE A 121 4.65 -5.42 -13.97
C ILE A 121 5.90 -6.25 -14.25
N THR A 122 7.01 -5.57 -14.52
CA THR A 122 8.33 -6.17 -14.58
C THR A 122 9.23 -5.66 -13.46
N VAL A 123 9.97 -6.55 -12.81
CA VAL A 123 11.03 -6.22 -11.84
C VAL A 123 12.37 -6.69 -12.38
N ARG A 124 13.35 -5.77 -12.49
CA ARG A 124 14.69 -6.03 -13.03
C ARG A 124 15.78 -5.55 -12.10
N GLY A 125 16.88 -6.31 -12.07
CA GLY A 125 18.03 -6.03 -11.24
C GLY A 125 17.78 -6.39 -9.78
N GLY A 126 18.49 -5.71 -8.87
CA GLY A 126 18.59 -6.11 -7.47
C GLY A 126 19.34 -7.43 -7.26
N GLU A 127 19.74 -7.66 -6.03
CA GLU A 127 20.11 -8.98 -5.50
C GLU A 127 18.84 -9.84 -5.34
N GLU A 128 17.71 -9.19 -5.09
CA GLU A 128 16.40 -9.79 -4.92
C GLU A 128 15.36 -9.10 -5.80
N GLY A 129 14.47 -9.90 -6.40
CA GLY A 129 13.40 -9.37 -7.24
C GLY A 129 12.28 -8.82 -6.36
N ILE A 130 11.50 -9.72 -5.78
CA ILE A 130 10.39 -9.40 -4.89
C ILE A 130 10.60 -10.11 -3.55
N ARG A 131 10.67 -9.35 -2.46
CA ARG A 131 10.74 -9.88 -1.10
C ARG A 131 9.42 -9.62 -0.38
N ILE A 132 8.89 -10.64 0.31
CA ILE A 132 7.67 -10.53 1.13
C ILE A 132 8.03 -10.98 2.54
N ASP A 133 8.12 -10.01 3.46
CA ASP A 133 8.47 -10.25 4.87
C ASP A 133 7.27 -9.96 5.76
N GLY A 134 6.85 -10.93 6.58
CA GLY A 134 5.82 -10.72 7.61
C GLY A 134 4.44 -10.28 7.08
N ALA A 135 4.14 -10.50 5.80
CA ALA A 135 2.88 -10.13 5.18
C ALA A 135 2.00 -11.36 4.89
N ARG A 136 0.68 -11.18 4.91
CA ARG A 136 -0.31 -12.22 4.58
C ARG A 136 -1.24 -11.78 3.46
N GLY A 137 -1.79 -12.77 2.73
CA GLY A 137 -2.77 -12.51 1.69
C GLY A 137 -2.23 -11.64 0.55
N VAL A 138 -0.94 -11.76 0.22
CA VAL A 138 -0.33 -11.11 -0.95
C VAL A 138 -0.57 -11.99 -2.17
N THR A 139 -0.96 -11.39 -3.29
CA THR A 139 -1.07 -12.06 -4.59
C THR A 139 -0.08 -11.40 -5.55
N VAL A 140 0.74 -12.22 -6.20
CA VAL A 140 1.64 -11.80 -7.27
C VAL A 140 1.20 -12.54 -8.53
N ASP A 141 0.74 -11.79 -9.53
CA ASP A 141 0.15 -12.34 -10.75
C ASP A 141 0.79 -11.72 -12.00
N SER A 142 1.11 -12.53 -13.00
CA SER A 142 1.61 -12.02 -14.29
C SER A 142 2.84 -11.10 -14.18
N VAL A 143 3.69 -11.29 -13.16
CA VAL A 143 4.89 -10.46 -12.94
C VAL A 143 6.12 -11.12 -13.55
N SER A 144 6.89 -10.36 -14.32
CA SER A 144 8.19 -10.79 -14.84
C SER A 144 9.32 -10.35 -13.92
N VAL A 145 10.19 -11.27 -13.50
CA VAL A 145 11.29 -10.96 -12.58
C VAL A 145 12.63 -11.36 -13.20
N THR A 146 13.63 -10.48 -13.10
CA THR A 146 15.01 -10.78 -13.47
C THR A 146 15.96 -10.16 -12.47
N VAL A 147 16.70 -10.98 -11.71
CA VAL A 147 17.69 -10.51 -10.71
C VAL A 147 19.09 -10.45 -11.32
N ARG A 148 19.99 -9.68 -10.69
CA ARG A 148 21.41 -9.75 -11.06
C ARG A 148 21.97 -11.12 -10.68
N ARG A 149 22.65 -11.77 -11.63
CA ARG A 149 23.53 -12.90 -11.32
C ARG A 149 24.84 -12.33 -10.80
N HIS A 150 25.29 -12.78 -9.63
CA HIS A 150 26.71 -12.64 -9.31
C HIS A 150 27.49 -13.52 -10.28
N GLY A 151 28.38 -12.90 -11.06
CA GLY A 151 29.37 -13.66 -11.82
C GLY A 151 30.31 -14.33 -10.83
N HIS A 152 30.49 -15.65 -10.97
CA HIS A 152 31.66 -16.32 -10.38
C HIS A 152 32.87 -15.76 -11.15
N ALA A 153 33.67 -14.96 -10.45
CA ALA A 153 35.01 -14.60 -10.87
C ALA A 153 35.96 -15.77 -10.61
#